data_AF-M8CEC6-F1
#
_entry.id   AF-M8CEC6-F1
#
_cell.length_a   1.000
_cell.length_b   1.000
_cell.length_c   1.000
_cell.angle_alpha   90.00
_cell.angle_beta   90.00
_cell.angle_gamma   90.00
#
_symmetry.space_group_name_H-M   'P 1'
#
loop_
_entity.id
_entity.type
_entity.pdbx_description
1 polymer ?
#
loop_
_entity_poly.entity_id
_entity_poly.type
_entity_poly.pdbx_seq_one_letter_code
_entity_poly.pdbx_strand_id
1 'polypeptide(L)'
;MAESGQAFLSVAVRQLVVDPDLNFGSAKFSMEPVSHAGIYRNDSSPAFNVTLHARSTYKHSFCSDGRGGDVQAVYSGITIAMGHVPPFCVEPKGSIAMTAAASSGWPAMPASLQERIDNDRRNDGVELEVDLSFANDIKGLVWVRCRAKLDATSTSTCQSFGLGYIFV
;
A
#
# COMPACT_ATOMS: atom_id res chain seq x y z
N MET A 1 -8.16 -57.21 14.27
CA MET A 1 -7.40 -56.16 14.97
C MET A 1 -7.00 -55.15 13.92
N ALA A 2 -7.62 -53.97 14.00
CA ALA A 2 -7.45 -52.86 13.07
C ALA A 2 -6.44 -51.87 13.66
N GLU A 3 -5.60 -51.29 12.82
CA GLU A 3 -5.16 -49.89 12.99
C GLU A 3 -4.70 -49.37 11.63
N SER A 4 -5.61 -48.67 10.95
CA SER A 4 -5.32 -47.87 9.77
C SER A 4 -4.97 -46.46 10.26
N GLY A 5 -3.69 -46.11 10.25
CA GLY A 5 -3.21 -44.78 10.59
C GLY A 5 -3.73 -43.74 9.59
N GLN A 6 -4.61 -42.85 10.06
CA GLN A 6 -5.09 -41.72 9.27
C GLN A 6 -3.98 -40.65 9.24
N ALA A 7 -3.41 -40.42 8.06
CA ALA A 7 -2.57 -39.27 7.80
C ALA A 7 -3.48 -38.03 7.71
N PHE A 8 -3.40 -37.13 8.70
CA PHE A 8 -4.01 -35.81 8.62
C PHE A 8 -3.23 -34.99 7.59
N LEU A 9 -3.79 -34.85 6.39
CA LEU A 9 -3.37 -33.83 5.43
C LEU A 9 -3.83 -32.47 5.98
N SER A 10 -2.89 -31.69 6.54
CA SER A 10 -3.15 -30.29 6.86
C SER A 10 -3.35 -29.54 5.54
N VAL A 11 -4.56 -29.03 5.32
CA VAL A 11 -4.90 -28.20 4.17
C VAL A 11 -4.69 -26.75 4.57
N ALA A 12 -3.62 -26.12 4.06
CA ALA A 12 -3.43 -24.69 4.22
C ALA A 12 -4.46 -23.94 3.34
N VAL A 13 -5.54 -23.45 3.95
CA VAL A 13 -6.53 -22.62 3.27
C VAL A 13 -6.02 -21.18 3.26
N ARG A 14 -5.81 -20.60 2.07
CA ARG A 14 -5.52 -19.16 1.90
C ARG A 14 -6.83 -18.39 2.00
N GLN A 15 -7.10 -17.75 3.12
CA GLN A 15 -8.30 -16.94 3.30
C GLN A 15 -7.93 -15.45 3.41
N LEU A 16 -8.59 -14.60 2.61
CA LEU A 16 -8.57 -13.14 2.76
C LEU A 16 -9.20 -12.76 4.09
N VAL A 17 -8.37 -12.55 5.10
CA VAL A 17 -8.80 -11.98 6.37
C VAL A 17 -8.64 -10.47 6.25
N VAL A 18 -9.76 -9.76 6.16
CA VAL A 18 -9.78 -8.32 6.42
C VAL A 18 -9.58 -8.17 7.91
N ASP A 19 -8.32 -8.09 8.34
CA ASP A 19 -7.97 -7.79 9.72
C ASP A 19 -7.72 -6.29 9.81
N PRO A 20 -8.74 -5.48 10.21
CA PRO A 20 -8.58 -4.03 10.33
C PRO A 20 -7.52 -3.64 11.37
N ASP A 21 -7.05 -4.59 12.18
CA ASP A 21 -6.10 -4.35 13.26
C ASP A 21 -4.83 -5.20 13.21
N LEU A 22 -4.62 -6.05 12.18
CA LEU A 22 -3.51 -7.02 12.12
C LEU A 22 -3.20 -7.56 13.53
N ASN A 23 -4.06 -8.43 14.08
CA ASN A 23 -4.14 -8.87 15.49
C ASN A 23 -2.89 -9.57 16.07
N PHE A 24 -1.73 -9.38 15.45
CA PHE A 24 -0.40 -9.61 15.99
C PHE A 24 0.45 -8.34 15.79
N GLY A 25 0.12 -7.27 16.54
CA GLY A 25 0.91 -6.03 16.63
C GLY A 25 0.46 -4.93 15.65
N SER A 26 -0.04 -3.83 16.21
CA SER A 26 -0.61 -2.69 15.47
C SER A 26 0.47 -1.79 14.87
N ALA A 27 0.92 -2.14 13.67
CA ALA A 27 1.62 -1.19 12.82
C ALA A 27 0.58 -0.22 12.24
N LYS A 28 0.65 1.05 12.67
CA LYS A 28 -0.18 2.11 12.12
C LYS A 28 0.55 2.74 10.95
N PHE A 29 -0.17 2.91 9.84
CA PHE A 29 0.34 3.54 8.64
C PHE A 29 -0.32 4.90 8.43
N SER A 30 0.48 5.87 8.00
CA SER A 30 0.01 7.20 7.61
C SER A 30 0.83 7.70 6.43
N MET A 31 0.29 8.63 5.65
CA MET A 31 0.94 9.15 4.46
C MET A 31 1.06 10.66 4.53
N GLU A 32 2.22 11.19 4.15
CA GLU A 32 2.38 12.63 3.92
C GLU A 32 1.58 13.09 2.70
N PRO A 33 1.29 14.40 2.59
CA PRO A 33 0.86 14.99 1.33
C PRO A 33 1.63 14.47 0.12
N VAL A 34 0.91 13.91 -0.85
CA VAL A 34 1.54 13.38 -2.07
C VAL A 34 1.94 14.55 -2.95
N SER A 35 3.24 14.70 -3.17
CA SER A 35 3.75 15.64 -4.17
C SER A 35 3.65 15.00 -5.56
N HIS A 36 3.32 15.80 -6.57
CA HIS A 36 3.17 15.32 -7.93
C HIS A 36 3.75 16.28 -8.96
N ALA A 37 4.08 15.73 -10.12
CA ALA A 37 4.50 16.45 -11.30
C ALA A 37 3.83 15.84 -12.54
N GLY A 38 3.63 16.67 -13.56
CA GLY A 38 3.20 16.22 -14.89
C GLY A 38 1.75 15.77 -15.03
N ILE A 39 0.96 15.71 -13.96
CA ILE A 39 -0.47 15.33 -14.02
C ILE A 39 -1.28 16.29 -14.90
N TYR A 40 -0.97 17.59 -14.83
CA TYR A 40 -1.68 18.65 -15.56
C TYR A 40 -0.99 19.07 -16.84
N ARG A 41 -0.01 18.29 -17.31
CA ARG A 41 0.80 18.62 -18.47
C ARG A 41 0.60 17.57 -19.55
N ASN A 42 0.43 18.04 -20.78
CA ASN A 42 0.17 17.18 -21.93
C ASN A 42 1.47 16.63 -22.54
N ASP A 43 2.63 17.08 -22.04
CA ASP A 43 3.95 16.83 -22.59
C ASP A 43 4.91 16.17 -21.59
N SER A 44 4.41 15.69 -20.44
CA SER A 44 5.25 15.06 -19.43
C SER A 44 4.57 13.88 -18.75
N SER A 45 5.36 12.84 -18.46
CA SER A 45 4.89 11.68 -17.72
C SER A 45 4.49 12.09 -16.30
N PRO A 46 3.29 11.73 -15.83
CA PRO A 46 2.90 11.90 -14.45
C PRO A 46 3.86 11.18 -13.50
N ALA A 47 4.23 11.84 -12.42
CA ALA A 47 5.07 11.29 -11.38
C ALA A 47 4.59 11.75 -10.00
N PHE A 48 4.76 10.90 -9.00
CA PHE A 48 4.31 11.09 -7.63
C PHE A 48 5.45 10.73 -6.70
N ASN A 49 5.78 11.61 -5.74
CA ASN A 49 6.61 11.21 -4.61
C ASN A 49 5.73 10.99 -3.41
N VAL A 50 5.78 9.77 -2.91
CA VAL A 50 4.98 9.28 -1.80
C VAL A 50 5.92 9.04 -0.62
N THR A 51 5.55 9.57 0.54
CA THR A 51 6.19 9.24 1.83
C THR A 51 5.16 8.58 2.74
N LEU A 52 5.39 7.30 3.05
CA LEU A 52 4.59 6.50 3.96
C LEU A 52 5.33 6.36 5.29
N HIS A 53 4.63 6.61 6.39
CA HIS A 53 5.11 6.39 7.73
C HIS A 53 4.49 5.13 8.30
N ALA A 54 5.32 4.26 8.86
CA ALA A 54 4.88 3.12 9.62
C ALA A 54 5.33 3.28 11.06
N ARG A 55 4.40 3.14 12.01
CA ARG A 55 4.68 3.15 13.45
C ARG A 55 4.21 1.85 14.07
N SER A 56 5.14 1.09 14.61
CA SER A 56 4.84 -0.15 15.32
C SER A 56 4.61 0.14 16.81
N THR A 57 3.61 -0.51 17.41
CA THR A 57 3.52 -0.65 18.87
C THR A 57 4.01 -2.02 19.35
N TYR A 58 4.43 -2.88 18.40
CA TYR A 58 4.77 -4.27 18.66
C TYR A 58 6.12 -4.42 19.37
N LYS A 59 6.27 -5.54 20.09
CA LYS A 59 7.50 -5.87 20.83
C LYS A 59 8.61 -6.47 19.95
N HIS A 60 8.27 -6.91 18.75
CA HIS A 60 9.22 -7.45 17.78
C HIS A 60 9.31 -6.53 16.56
N SER A 61 10.41 -6.65 15.82
CA SER A 61 10.57 -5.96 14.55
C SER A 61 9.60 -6.51 13.50
N PHE A 62 9.28 -5.67 12.53
CA PHE A 62 8.41 -6.00 11.40
C PHE A 62 9.10 -5.55 10.11
N CYS A 63 9.50 -6.51 9.27
CA CYS A 63 10.30 -6.26 8.08
C CYS A 63 9.60 -6.71 6.79
N SER A 64 9.86 -6.05 5.68
CA SER A 64 9.61 -6.65 4.36
C SER A 64 10.52 -7.87 4.14
N ASP A 65 10.13 -8.79 3.26
CA ASP A 65 10.81 -10.03 2.86
C ASP A 65 12.17 -9.87 2.13
N GLY A 66 12.85 -8.74 2.34
CA GLY A 66 14.08 -8.37 1.65
C GLY A 66 13.90 -7.88 0.21
N ARG A 67 12.69 -7.95 -0.38
CA ARG A 67 12.40 -7.34 -1.69
C ARG A 67 11.78 -5.95 -1.58
N GLY A 68 11.32 -5.54 -0.41
CA GLY A 68 10.63 -4.26 -0.23
C GLY A 68 9.16 -4.37 -0.57
N GLY A 69 8.61 -3.33 -1.21
CA GLY A 69 7.19 -3.26 -1.53
C GLY A 69 6.88 -2.46 -2.77
N ASP A 70 5.73 -2.76 -3.38
CA ASP A 70 5.24 -2.07 -4.56
C ASP A 70 4.21 -1.02 -4.17
N VAL A 71 4.33 0.17 -4.75
CA VAL A 71 3.43 1.29 -4.54
C VAL A 71 2.66 1.58 -5.82
N GLN A 72 1.36 1.74 -5.71
CA GLN A 72 0.48 2.09 -6.81
C GLN A 72 -0.29 3.36 -6.45
N ALA A 73 -0.22 4.36 -7.31
CA ALA A 73 -1.11 5.52 -7.25
C ALA A 73 -2.33 5.21 -8.13
N VAL A 74 -3.51 5.28 -7.54
CA VAL A 74 -4.77 4.87 -8.15
C VAL A 74 -5.76 6.03 -8.10
N TYR A 75 -6.28 6.41 -9.27
CA TYR A 75 -7.32 7.41 -9.39
C TYR A 75 -8.57 6.76 -10.00
N SER A 76 -9.70 6.86 -9.30
CA SER A 76 -10.98 6.29 -9.74
C SER A 76 -10.88 4.80 -10.17
N GLY A 77 -10.09 4.00 -9.42
CA GLY A 77 -9.85 2.59 -9.69
C GLY A 77 -8.85 2.28 -10.82
N ILE A 78 -8.27 3.30 -11.46
CA ILE A 78 -7.25 3.15 -12.50
C ILE A 78 -5.87 3.41 -11.90
N THR A 79 -4.94 2.48 -12.06
CA THR A 79 -3.53 2.70 -11.67
C THR A 79 -2.89 3.68 -12.67
N ILE A 80 -2.47 4.84 -12.16
CA ILE A 80 -1.90 5.91 -12.97
C ILE A 80 -0.38 6.03 -12.84
N ALA A 81 0.18 5.50 -11.77
CA ALA A 81 1.62 5.40 -11.56
C ALA A 81 1.96 4.21 -10.65
N MET A 82 3.16 3.66 -10.86
CA MET A 82 3.71 2.59 -10.03
C MET A 82 5.11 2.96 -9.58
N GLY A 83 5.48 2.53 -8.39
CA GLY A 83 6.78 2.77 -7.78
C GLY A 83 7.17 1.63 -6.86
N HIS A 84 8.36 1.73 -6.29
CA HIS A 84 8.91 0.70 -5.42
C HIS A 84 9.49 1.34 -4.16
N VAL A 85 9.21 0.72 -3.02
CA VAL A 85 9.80 1.04 -1.72
C VAL A 85 10.91 0.02 -1.46
N PRO A 86 12.15 0.46 -1.19
CA PRO A 86 13.24 -0.46 -0.84
C PRO A 86 12.92 -1.32 0.39
N PRO A 87 13.66 -2.43 0.60
CA PRO A 87 13.52 -3.25 1.79
C PRO A 87 13.59 -2.42 3.08
N PHE A 88 12.65 -2.66 3.99
CA PHE A 88 12.50 -1.88 5.21
C PHE A 88 12.21 -2.75 6.43
N CYS A 89 12.57 -2.25 7.60
CA CYS A 89 12.24 -2.81 8.90
C CYS A 89 11.72 -1.73 9.83
N VAL A 90 10.63 -2.01 10.52
CA VAL A 90 10.13 -1.20 11.64
C VAL A 90 10.61 -1.85 12.92
N GLU A 91 11.47 -1.16 13.65
CA GLU A 91 11.98 -1.64 14.94
C GLU A 91 10.86 -1.78 15.98
N PRO A 92 11.06 -2.59 17.04
CA PRO A 92 10.12 -2.71 18.15
C PRO A 92 9.73 -1.34 18.72
N LYS A 93 8.44 -1.07 18.80
CA LYS A 93 7.88 0.24 19.23
C LYS A 93 8.43 1.46 18.46
N GLY A 94 9.06 1.22 17.32
CA GLY A 94 9.72 2.22 16.50
C GLY A 94 8.83 2.79 15.41
N SER A 95 9.42 3.68 14.62
CA SER A 95 8.80 4.26 13.43
C SER A 95 9.81 4.42 12.32
N ILE A 96 9.34 4.31 11.08
CA ILE A 96 10.13 4.54 9.87
C ILE A 96 9.32 5.36 8.86
N ALA A 97 10.03 6.14 8.05
CA ALA A 97 9.52 6.76 6.84
C ALA A 97 10.04 6.01 5.62
N MET A 98 9.14 5.67 4.71
CA MET A 98 9.40 4.94 3.48
C MET A 98 9.04 5.85 2.32
N THR A 99 9.97 6.07 1.41
CA THR A 99 9.75 6.90 0.23
C THR A 99 9.67 6.05 -1.02
N ALA A 100 8.75 6.40 -1.90
CA ALA A 100 8.64 5.83 -3.25
C ALA A 100 8.45 6.95 -4.26
N ALA A 101 9.25 6.89 -5.32
CA ALA A 101 8.96 7.62 -6.56
C ALA A 101 8.10 6.70 -7.42
N ALA A 102 6.84 7.08 -7.63
CA ALA A 102 5.93 6.37 -8.52
C ALA A 102 5.82 7.15 -9.84
N SER A 103 6.06 6.48 -10.95
CA SER A 103 5.99 7.07 -12.29
C SER A 103 4.91 6.39 -13.12
N SER A 104 4.27 7.16 -13.98
CA SER A 104 3.37 6.61 -14.99
C SER A 104 4.15 5.83 -16.05
N GLY A 105 3.52 4.80 -16.60
CA GLY A 105 3.98 4.16 -17.84
C GLY A 105 3.60 4.97 -19.09
N TRP A 106 2.75 5.99 -18.95
CA TRP A 106 2.36 6.84 -20.07
C TRP A 106 3.31 8.03 -20.25
N PRO A 107 3.72 8.36 -21.48
CA PRO A 107 4.51 9.55 -21.76
C PRO A 107 3.81 10.86 -21.36
N ALA A 108 2.47 10.85 -21.39
CA ALA A 108 1.59 11.91 -20.93
C ALA A 108 0.26 11.30 -20.49
N MET A 109 -0.48 11.98 -19.63
CA MET A 109 -1.78 11.48 -19.17
C MET A 109 -2.77 11.37 -20.35
N PRO A 110 -3.51 10.26 -20.50
CA PRO A 110 -4.55 10.15 -21.52
C PRO A 110 -5.59 11.28 -21.38
N ALA A 111 -5.95 11.93 -22.49
CA ALA A 111 -6.82 13.11 -22.47
C ALA A 111 -8.14 12.90 -21.73
N SER A 112 -8.80 11.75 -21.93
CA SER A 112 -10.05 11.41 -21.23
C SER A 112 -9.87 11.28 -19.71
N LEU A 113 -8.68 10.84 -19.26
CA LEU A 113 -8.37 10.73 -17.83
C LEU A 113 -8.02 12.11 -17.26
N GLN A 114 -7.28 12.90 -18.02
CA GLN A 114 -6.93 14.28 -17.67
C GLN A 114 -8.19 15.17 -17.52
N GLU A 115 -9.15 15.07 -18.45
CA GLU A 115 -10.42 15.80 -18.37
C GLU A 115 -11.20 15.46 -17.09
N ARG A 116 -11.21 14.18 -16.69
CA ARG A 116 -11.86 13.73 -15.45
C ARG A 116 -11.17 14.29 -14.22
N ILE A 117 -9.83 14.21 -14.18
CA ILE A 117 -9.02 14.79 -13.10
C ILE A 117 -9.28 16.31 -13.00
N ASP A 118 -9.30 17.02 -14.12
CA ASP A 118 -9.55 18.47 -14.15
C ASP A 118 -10.98 18.84 -13.77
N ASN A 119 -11.96 17.97 -14.06
CA ASN A 119 -13.33 18.15 -13.61
C ASN A 119 -13.43 17.95 -12.09
N ASP A 120 -12.89 16.86 -11.55
CA ASP A 120 -12.94 16.57 -10.12
C ASP A 120 -12.21 17.65 -9.31
N ARG A 121 -11.05 18.11 -9.82
CA ARG A 121 -10.30 19.22 -9.24
C ARG A 121 -11.14 20.49 -9.07
N ARG A 122 -11.99 20.82 -10.05
CA ARG A 122 -12.81 22.04 -10.05
C ARG A 122 -14.01 21.97 -9.10
N ASN A 123 -14.46 20.77 -8.75
CA ASN A 123 -15.67 20.57 -7.95
C ASN A 123 -15.33 20.24 -6.49
N ASP A 124 -14.63 19.12 -6.26
CA ASP A 124 -14.45 18.54 -4.91
C ASP A 124 -12.98 18.22 -4.57
N GLY A 125 -12.07 18.46 -5.50
CA GLY A 125 -10.69 18.01 -5.44
C GLY A 125 -10.51 16.60 -6.00
N VAL A 126 -9.27 16.20 -6.24
CA VAL A 126 -8.94 14.89 -6.83
C VAL A 126 -8.62 13.92 -5.70
N GLU A 127 -9.43 12.89 -5.50
CA GLU A 127 -9.12 11.83 -4.54
C GLU A 127 -8.15 10.81 -5.18
N LEU A 128 -7.02 10.60 -4.52
CA LEU A 128 -5.99 9.64 -4.90
C LEU A 128 -5.92 8.54 -3.83
N GLU A 129 -6.00 7.29 -4.26
CA GLU A 129 -5.66 6.14 -3.43
C GLU A 129 -4.19 5.77 -3.68
N VAL A 130 -3.46 5.52 -2.60
CA VAL A 130 -2.08 5.01 -2.65
C VAL A 130 -2.07 3.65 -1.97
N ASP A 131 -1.80 2.62 -2.77
CA ASP A 131 -1.75 1.24 -2.33
C ASP A 131 -0.29 0.80 -2.24
N LEU A 132 0.14 0.40 -1.05
CA LEU A 132 1.42 -0.28 -0.81
C LEU A 132 1.14 -1.77 -0.60
N SER A 133 1.85 -2.64 -1.31
CA SER A 133 1.83 -4.09 -1.09
C SER A 133 3.24 -4.64 -0.88
N PHE A 134 3.43 -5.48 0.12
CA PHE A 134 4.72 -6.10 0.40
C PHE A 134 4.53 -7.42 1.14
N ALA A 135 5.47 -8.34 0.95
CA ALA A 135 5.50 -9.55 1.76
C ALA A 135 6.32 -9.33 3.03
N ASN A 136 5.88 -9.95 4.11
CA ASN A 136 6.54 -10.02 5.40
C ASN A 136 6.77 -11.49 5.75
N ASP A 137 7.97 -11.80 6.25
CA ASP A 137 8.40 -13.18 6.52
C ASP A 137 7.52 -13.93 7.53
N ILE A 138 6.78 -13.21 8.38
CA ILE A 138 5.93 -13.79 9.44
C ILE A 138 4.44 -13.73 9.04
N LYS A 139 4.01 -12.61 8.44
CA LYS A 139 2.61 -12.26 8.21
C LYS A 139 2.13 -12.56 6.79
N GLY A 140 2.99 -13.02 5.89
CA GLY A 140 2.63 -13.23 4.49
C GLY A 140 2.49 -11.91 3.74
N LEU A 141 1.47 -11.79 2.88
CA LEU A 141 1.28 -10.60 2.04
C LEU A 141 0.49 -9.53 2.81
N VAL A 142 1.02 -8.32 2.84
CA VAL A 142 0.44 -7.15 3.51
C VAL A 142 0.09 -6.11 2.46
N TRP A 143 -1.08 -5.49 2.60
CA TRP A 143 -1.52 -4.35 1.82
C TRP A 143 -1.83 -3.18 2.74
N VAL A 144 -1.52 -1.98 2.29
CA VAL A 144 -1.84 -0.73 2.97
C VAL A 144 -2.47 0.20 1.95
N ARG A 145 -3.65 0.72 2.24
CA ARG A 145 -4.38 1.69 1.41
C ARG A 145 -4.49 3.02 2.14
N CYS A 146 -3.94 4.06 1.54
CA CYS A 146 -4.06 5.42 2.01
C CYS A 146 -4.95 6.20 1.04
N ARG A 147 -5.87 7.01 1.55
CA ARG A 147 -6.66 7.94 0.74
C ARG A 147 -6.24 9.36 1.03
N ALA A 148 -6.00 10.15 -0.01
CA ALA A 148 -5.69 11.56 0.16
C ALA A 148 -6.33 12.37 -0.96
N LYS A 149 -6.70 13.61 -0.66
CA LYS A 149 -6.96 14.59 -1.72
C LYS A 149 -5.62 15.09 -2.25
N LEU A 150 -5.47 15.09 -3.57
CA LEU A 150 -4.36 15.73 -4.25
C LEU A 150 -4.32 17.22 -3.86
N ASP A 151 -3.12 17.76 -3.65
CA ASP A 151 -2.87 19.13 -3.13
C ASP A 151 -3.29 19.37 -1.66
N ALA A 152 -3.73 18.35 -0.92
CA ALA A 152 -3.95 18.49 0.53
C ALA A 152 -2.63 18.70 1.27
N THR A 153 -2.65 19.47 2.36
CA THR A 153 -1.46 19.75 3.20
C THR A 153 -1.41 18.91 4.47
N SER A 154 -2.44 18.12 4.73
CA SER A 154 -2.55 17.27 5.91
C SER A 154 -2.15 15.82 5.62
N THR A 155 -1.50 15.17 6.59
CA THR A 155 -1.26 13.72 6.59
C THR A 155 -2.58 12.94 6.55
N SER A 156 -2.62 11.85 5.79
CA SER A 156 -3.76 10.91 5.79
C SER A 156 -3.45 9.65 6.59
N THR A 157 -4.48 9.09 7.23
CA THR A 157 -4.42 7.78 7.87
C THR A 157 -4.64 6.68 6.83
N CYS A 158 -3.95 5.56 6.99
CA CYS A 158 -4.04 4.43 6.07
C CYS A 158 -4.70 3.23 6.74
N GLN A 159 -5.40 2.44 5.93
CA GLN A 159 -5.95 1.15 6.32
C GLN A 159 -4.95 0.06 5.92
N SER A 160 -4.74 -0.93 6.78
CA SER A 160 -3.88 -2.08 6.47
C SER A 160 -4.69 -3.37 6.43
N PHE A 161 -4.31 -4.28 5.56
CA PHE A 161 -4.92 -5.59 5.34
C PHE A 161 -3.81 -6.63 5.28
N GLY A 162 -4.03 -7.83 5.82
CA GLY A 162 -3.02 -8.90 5.81
C GLY A 162 -3.60 -10.24 5.43
N LEU A 163 -2.87 -10.99 4.59
CA LEU A 163 -3.14 -12.39 4.34
C LEU A 163 -2.33 -13.27 5.29
N GLY A 164 -2.93 -13.62 6.43
CA GLY A 164 -2.42 -14.66 7.31
C GLY A 164 -2.78 -16.06 6.82
N TYR A 165 -1.94 -17.04 7.15
CA TYR A 165 -2.30 -18.46 7.04
C TYR A 165 -3.02 -18.88 8.32
N ILE A 166 -4.22 -19.44 8.21
CA ILE A 166 -4.85 -20.17 9.30
C ILE A 166 -4.55 -21.65 9.07
N PHE A 167 -3.84 -22.28 10.00
CA PHE A 167 -3.72 -23.73 10.04
C PHE A 167 -4.98 -24.26 10.75
N VAL A 168 -5.81 -25.02 10.02
CA VAL A 168 -6.99 -25.71 10.55
C VAL A 168 -6.74 -27.21 10.58
#